data_AF-R0KK17-F1
#
_entry.id   AF-R0KK17-F1
#
_cell.length_a   1.000
_cell.length_b   1.000
_cell.length_c   1.000
_cell.angle_alpha   90.00
_cell.angle_beta   90.00
_cell.angle_gamma   90.00
#
_symmetry.space_group_name_H-M   'P 1'
#
loop_
_entity.id
_entity.type
_entity.pdbx_description
1 polymer ?
#
loop_
_entity_poly.entity_id
_entity_poly.type
_entity_poly.pdbx_seq_one_letter_code
_entity_poly.pdbx_strand_id
1 'polypeptide(L)'
;LHANSGHLVTAERLDREQLCEGVQRCVLRCEVIVEGEMKVFEIEVEITDINDNAPSFGETENELRISEMTAPGSRFPLAVAHDPDLGRNSLQSYELSGDEHFSLSVQAGADGEKRPELVLAKALDREEAAFHELVLRAIDGGEPARTGTARIRVSVLD
;
A
#
# COMPACT_ATOMS: atom_id res chain seq x y z
N LEU A 1 -8.46 -29.45 16.63
CA LEU A 1 -9.72 -30.22 16.57
C LEU A 1 -10.06 -30.70 17.97
N HIS A 2 -11.23 -30.35 18.48
CA HIS A 2 -11.71 -30.92 19.73
C HIS A 2 -12.23 -32.34 19.49
N ALA A 3 -11.51 -33.35 19.98
CA ALA A 3 -11.78 -34.77 19.68
C ALA A 3 -13.21 -35.22 20.04
N ASN A 4 -13.80 -34.64 21.10
CA ASN A 4 -15.12 -35.05 21.57
C ASN A 4 -16.29 -34.32 20.90
N SER A 5 -16.07 -33.12 20.37
CA SER A 5 -17.12 -32.31 19.74
C SER A 5 -16.99 -32.23 18.21
N GLY A 6 -15.82 -32.56 17.66
CA GLY A 6 -15.52 -32.36 16.25
C GLY A 6 -15.30 -30.88 15.88
N HIS A 7 -15.26 -29.96 16.84
CA HIS A 7 -15.07 -28.54 16.56
C HIS A 7 -13.64 -28.26 16.08
N LEU A 8 -13.54 -27.68 14.88
CA LEU A 8 -12.29 -27.11 14.37
C LEU A 8 -12.13 -25.70 14.95
N VAL A 9 -10.97 -25.41 15.49
CA VAL A 9 -10.61 -24.11 16.07
C VAL A 9 -9.19 -23.78 15.66
N THR A 10 -8.89 -22.49 15.56
CA THR A 10 -7.51 -22.04 15.37
C THR A 10 -6.74 -22.25 16.68
N ALA A 11 -5.51 -22.78 16.57
CA ALA A 11 -4.65 -22.95 17.74
C ALA A 11 -4.00 -21.62 18.15
N GLU A 12 -3.71 -20.77 17.16
CA GLU A 12 -3.02 -19.50 17.31
C GLU A 12 -3.68 -18.45 16.40
N ARG A 13 -3.22 -17.21 16.48
CA ARG A 13 -3.60 -16.16 15.53
C ARG A 13 -3.08 -16.56 14.15
N LEU A 14 -3.97 -16.52 13.16
CA LEU A 14 -3.58 -16.68 11.77
C LEU A 14 -3.24 -15.31 11.21
N ASP A 15 -2.04 -15.18 10.68
CA ASP A 15 -1.53 -14.01 9.98
C ASP A 15 -1.44 -14.40 8.50
N ARG A 16 -2.29 -13.80 7.66
CA ARG A 16 -2.40 -14.21 6.26
C ARG A 16 -1.15 -13.78 5.49
N GLU A 17 -0.62 -12.61 5.82
CA GLU A 17 0.55 -12.00 5.20
C GLU A 17 1.79 -12.87 5.46
N GLN A 18 1.88 -13.50 6.62
CA GLN A 18 2.94 -14.48 6.93
C GLN A 18 2.72 -15.85 6.27
N LEU A 19 1.48 -16.34 6.19
CA LEU A 19 1.17 -17.67 5.68
C LEU A 19 1.17 -17.75 4.15
N CYS A 20 0.77 -16.67 3.49
CA CYS A 20 0.37 -16.62 2.09
C CYS A 20 0.79 -15.30 1.43
N GLU A 21 2.01 -14.84 1.70
CA GLU A 21 2.58 -13.62 1.15
C GLU A 21 2.41 -13.55 -0.38
N GLY A 22 1.75 -12.51 -0.87
CA GLY A 22 1.53 -12.28 -2.31
C GLY A 22 0.60 -13.29 -3.01
N VAL A 23 -0.04 -14.22 -2.29
CA VAL A 23 -0.93 -15.24 -2.87
C VAL A 23 -2.39 -14.78 -2.80
N GLN A 24 -3.07 -14.69 -3.96
CA GLN A 24 -4.47 -14.25 -4.01
C GLN A 24 -5.47 -15.17 -3.31
N ARG A 25 -5.22 -16.49 -3.31
CA ARG A 25 -6.10 -17.48 -2.68
C ARG A 25 -5.30 -18.33 -1.70
N CYS A 26 -5.45 -18.02 -0.41
CA CYS A 26 -4.76 -18.71 0.68
C CYS A 26 -5.64 -19.83 1.23
N VAL A 27 -5.30 -21.09 0.95
CA VAL A 27 -6.06 -22.26 1.41
C VAL A 27 -5.14 -23.21 2.17
N LEU A 28 -5.48 -23.47 3.43
CA LEU A 28 -4.87 -24.51 4.24
C LEU A 28 -5.66 -25.80 4.05
N ARG A 29 -4.95 -26.91 3.83
CA ARG A 29 -5.56 -28.24 3.67
C ARG A 29 -5.24 -29.10 4.87
N CYS A 30 -6.24 -29.79 5.40
CA CYS A 30 -6.05 -30.79 6.44
C CYS A 30 -6.97 -32.00 6.23
N GLU A 31 -6.50 -33.14 6.72
CA GLU A 31 -7.22 -34.40 6.64
C GLU A 31 -7.64 -34.84 8.04
N VAL A 32 -8.90 -35.24 8.20
CA VAL A 32 -9.43 -35.80 9.45
C VAL A 32 -9.78 -37.26 9.22
N ILE A 33 -9.15 -38.13 10.01
CA ILE A 33 -9.36 -39.58 9.96
C ILE A 33 -10.34 -39.95 11.07
N VAL A 34 -11.46 -40.58 10.69
CA VAL A 34 -12.43 -41.15 11.63
C VAL A 34 -12.15 -42.64 11.74
N GLU A 35 -11.38 -43.01 12.77
CA GLU A 35 -10.88 -44.38 12.99
C GLU A 35 -12.00 -45.43 13.03
N GLY A 36 -13.14 -45.11 13.63
CA GLY A 36 -14.28 -46.03 13.74
C GLY A 36 -14.96 -46.38 12.40
N GLU A 37 -14.78 -45.55 11.38
CA GLU A 37 -15.41 -45.74 10.06
C GLU A 37 -14.38 -45.96 8.93
N MET A 38 -13.08 -45.90 9.23
CA MET A 38 -11.99 -45.82 8.24
C MET A 38 -12.26 -44.78 7.13
N LYS A 39 -12.87 -43.65 7.52
CA LYS A 39 -13.16 -42.54 6.59
C LYS A 39 -12.14 -41.43 6.77
N VAL A 40 -11.71 -40.87 5.65
CA VAL A 40 -10.87 -39.67 5.59
C VAL A 40 -11.71 -38.53 5.05
N PHE A 41 -11.72 -37.41 5.75
CA PHE A 41 -12.36 -36.17 5.33
C PHE A 41 -11.27 -35.15 5.01
N GLU A 42 -11.27 -34.66 3.77
CA GLU A 42 -10.45 -33.53 3.38
C GLU A 42 -11.18 -32.22 3.72
N ILE A 43 -10.48 -31.31 4.39
CA ILE A 43 -10.99 -30.02 4.81
C ILE A 43 -10.10 -28.95 4.19
N GLU A 44 -10.71 -28.04 3.44
CA GLU A 44 -10.08 -26.83 2.94
C GLU A 44 -10.51 -25.64 3.80
N VAL A 45 -9.55 -24.92 4.36
CA VAL A 45 -9.76 -23.70 5.14
C VAL A 45 -9.19 -22.53 4.36
N GLU A 46 -10.06 -21.68 3.82
CA GLU A 46 -9.65 -20.45 3.14
C GLU A 46 -9.39 -19.33 4.16
N ILE A 47 -8.19 -18.77 4.11
CA ILE A 47 -7.80 -17.62 4.92
C ILE A 47 -8.13 -16.36 4.14
N THR A 48 -9.04 -15.56 4.70
CA THR A 48 -9.46 -14.29 4.10
C THR A 48 -8.62 -13.14 4.62
N ASP A 49 -8.39 -12.16 3.74
CA ASP A 49 -7.64 -10.95 4.04
C ASP A 49 -8.47 -9.96 4.86
N ILE A 50 -7.82 -9.27 5.81
CA ILE A 50 -8.40 -8.19 6.61
C ILE A 50 -7.53 -6.94 6.48
N ASN A 51 -8.10 -5.75 6.63
CA ASN A 51 -7.33 -4.50 6.60
C ASN A 51 -6.59 -4.29 7.93
N ASP A 52 -5.49 -5.01 8.15
CA ASP A 52 -4.70 -4.95 9.37
C ASP A 52 -3.28 -4.39 9.20
N ASN A 53 -2.88 -4.06 7.98
CA ASN A 53 -1.70 -3.25 7.68
C ASN A 53 -2.09 -1.85 7.21
N ALA A 54 -1.13 -0.96 7.02
CA ALA A 54 -1.39 0.36 6.48
C ALA A 54 -0.34 0.65 5.41
N PRO A 55 -0.67 1.44 4.37
CA PRO A 55 0.33 1.83 3.38
C PRO A 55 1.52 2.51 4.05
N SER A 56 2.73 2.18 3.61
CA SER A 56 3.98 2.70 4.20
C SER A 56 4.99 3.07 3.13
N PHE A 57 5.75 4.14 3.37
CA PHE A 57 6.84 4.55 2.48
C PHE A 57 8.17 4.07 3.06
N GLY A 58 9.10 3.64 2.20
CA GLY A 58 10.45 3.27 2.63
C GLY A 58 11.21 4.44 3.26
N GLU A 59 11.06 5.64 2.69
CA GLU A 59 11.57 6.90 3.23
C GLU A 59 10.41 7.88 3.46
N THR A 60 10.29 8.38 4.69
CA THR A 60 9.22 9.30 5.10
C THR A 60 9.55 10.77 4.85
N GLU A 61 10.80 11.09 4.51
CA GLU A 61 11.25 12.42 4.13
C GLU A 61 12.10 12.31 2.86
N ASN A 62 11.69 13.01 1.80
CA ASN A 62 12.34 12.98 0.49
C ASN A 62 12.70 14.40 0.08
N GLU A 63 13.86 14.59 -0.57
CA GLU A 63 14.25 15.88 -1.15
C GLU A 63 14.33 15.78 -2.68
N LEU A 64 13.64 16.68 -3.37
CA LEU A 64 13.76 16.89 -4.82
C LEU A 64 14.45 18.22 -5.06
N ARG A 65 15.37 18.27 -6.02
CA ARG A 65 16.03 19.51 -6.44
C ARG A 65 15.61 19.85 -7.86
N ILE A 66 14.94 20.98 -8.03
CA ILE A 66 14.31 21.37 -9.30
C ILE A 66 14.81 22.78 -9.64
N SER A 67 15.34 22.98 -10.85
CA SER A 67 15.75 24.31 -11.31
C SER A 67 14.51 25.18 -11.56
N GLU A 68 14.60 26.47 -11.27
CA GLU A 68 13.54 27.45 -11.55
C GLU A 68 13.22 27.55 -13.05
N MET A 69 14.20 27.22 -13.90
CA MET A 69 14.03 27.15 -15.36
C MET A 69 13.17 25.95 -15.82
N THR A 70 12.75 25.08 -14.91
CA THR A 70 11.92 23.91 -15.23
C THR A 70 10.54 24.36 -15.73
N ALA A 71 10.18 23.93 -16.94
CA ALA A 71 8.90 24.27 -17.52
C ALA A 71 7.72 23.63 -16.75
N PRO A 72 6.62 24.36 -16.52
CA PRO A 72 5.36 23.77 -16.08
C PRO A 72 4.92 22.62 -16.99
N GLY A 73 4.38 21.56 -16.39
CA GLY A 73 4.07 20.28 -17.02
C GLY A 73 5.17 19.23 -16.87
N SER A 74 6.35 19.61 -16.36
CA SER A 74 7.41 18.65 -16.02
C SER A 74 6.97 17.70 -14.90
N ARG A 75 7.39 16.42 -15.01
CA ARG A 75 6.93 15.32 -14.15
C ARG A 75 8.11 14.67 -13.44
N PHE A 76 7.96 14.40 -12.15
CA PHE A 76 8.98 13.81 -11.31
C PHE A 76 8.41 12.58 -10.59
N PRO A 77 9.03 11.39 -10.71
CA PRO A 77 8.55 10.21 -10.01
C PRO A 77 8.67 10.41 -8.49
N LEU A 78 7.63 9.98 -7.77
CA LEU A 78 7.62 9.97 -6.30
C LEU A 78 7.78 8.54 -5.78
N ALA A 79 8.12 8.43 -4.49
CA ALA A 79 8.18 7.14 -3.81
C ALA A 79 6.82 6.44 -3.84
N VAL A 80 6.84 5.13 -4.09
CA VAL A 80 5.66 4.27 -4.06
C VAL A 80 5.51 3.74 -2.63
N ALA A 81 4.30 3.84 -2.07
CA ALA A 81 3.95 3.20 -0.81
C ALA A 81 3.71 1.70 -1.01
N HIS A 82 4.09 0.92 0.00
CA HIS A 82 3.85 -0.51 0.05
C HIS A 82 2.80 -0.83 1.12
N ASP A 83 1.88 -1.73 0.77
CA ASP A 83 0.85 -2.27 1.63
C ASP A 83 0.79 -3.79 1.39
N PRO A 84 1.06 -4.64 2.41
CA PRO A 84 1.10 -6.09 2.25
C PRO A 84 -0.28 -6.74 2.18
N ASP A 85 -1.35 -6.01 2.51
CA ASP A 85 -2.73 -6.51 2.40
C ASP A 85 -3.09 -6.74 0.92
N LEU A 86 -4.23 -7.39 0.64
CA LEU A 86 -4.61 -7.74 -0.73
C LEU A 86 -5.90 -7.07 -1.21
N GLY A 87 -6.01 -7.01 -2.53
CA GLY A 87 -7.23 -6.56 -3.20
C GLY A 87 -7.59 -5.13 -2.82
N ARG A 88 -8.73 -4.95 -2.14
CA ARG A 88 -9.19 -3.63 -1.69
C ARG A 88 -8.49 -3.13 -0.44
N ASN A 89 -7.99 -4.03 0.41
CA ASN A 89 -7.34 -3.65 1.66
C ASN A 89 -5.91 -3.14 1.43
N SER A 90 -5.37 -3.35 0.22
CA SER A 90 -4.08 -2.79 -0.17
C SER A 90 -4.20 -1.35 -0.68
N LEU A 91 -3.06 -0.73 -1.01
CA LEU A 91 -2.95 0.62 -1.57
C LEU A 91 -3.93 0.89 -2.74
N GLN A 92 -4.86 1.82 -2.53
CA GLN A 92 -5.85 2.22 -3.54
C GLN A 92 -5.63 3.61 -4.13
N SER A 93 -5.04 4.55 -3.41
CA SER A 93 -4.89 5.90 -3.95
C SER A 93 -3.78 6.69 -3.29
N TYR A 94 -3.45 7.81 -3.92
CA TYR A 94 -2.55 8.81 -3.39
C TYR A 94 -3.22 10.18 -3.42
N GLU A 95 -2.92 10.99 -2.42
CA GLU A 95 -3.29 12.39 -2.33
C GLU A 95 -2.04 13.23 -2.09
N LEU A 96 -1.99 14.42 -2.69
CA LEU A 96 -0.92 15.39 -2.46
C LEU A 96 -1.52 16.63 -1.83
N SER A 97 -0.85 17.14 -0.80
CA SER A 97 -1.22 18.38 -0.13
C SER A 97 0.03 19.24 0.11
N GLY A 98 -0.17 20.54 0.29
CA GLY A 98 0.91 21.52 0.48
C GLY A 98 0.76 22.67 -0.49
N ASP A 99 1.66 22.75 -1.45
CA ASP A 99 1.87 23.90 -2.32
C ASP A 99 1.16 23.78 -3.67
N GLU A 100 0.55 24.87 -4.14
CA GLU A 100 -0.20 24.96 -5.40
C GLU A 100 0.68 24.99 -6.66
N HIS A 101 1.99 25.15 -6.53
CA HIS A 101 2.94 24.99 -7.63
C HIS A 101 3.03 23.56 -8.12
N PHE A 102 2.55 22.60 -7.33
CA PHE A 102 2.62 21.19 -7.66
C PHE A 102 1.25 20.51 -7.62
N SER A 103 1.10 19.52 -8.48
CA SER A 103 -0.06 18.64 -8.52
C SER A 103 0.38 17.18 -8.61
N LEU A 104 -0.52 16.26 -8.34
CA LEU A 104 -0.25 14.83 -8.38
C LEU A 104 -0.86 14.21 -9.64
N SER A 105 -0.06 13.43 -10.36
CA SER A 105 -0.55 12.49 -11.35
C SER A 105 -0.24 11.07 -10.89
N VAL A 106 -1.21 10.17 -10.94
CA VAL A 106 -0.99 8.75 -10.61
C VAL A 106 -1.14 7.95 -11.89
N GLN A 107 -0.07 7.29 -12.31
CA GLN A 107 -0.08 6.37 -13.43
C GLN A 107 -0.39 4.95 -12.95
N ALA A 108 -1.18 4.21 -13.70
CA ALA A 108 -1.42 2.79 -13.45
C ALA A 108 -0.42 1.94 -14.24
N GLY A 109 0.35 1.11 -13.54
CA GLY A 109 1.20 0.09 -14.12
C GLY A 109 0.39 -1.05 -14.75
N ALA A 110 1.06 -1.90 -15.53
CA ALA A 110 0.42 -3.04 -16.20
C ALA A 110 -0.12 -4.10 -15.23
N ASP A 111 0.42 -4.13 -14.02
CA ASP A 111 0.05 -4.97 -12.88
C ASP A 111 -0.95 -4.29 -11.93
N GLY A 112 -1.41 -3.08 -12.24
CA GLY A 112 -2.27 -2.28 -11.38
C GLY A 112 -1.50 -1.51 -10.29
N GLU A 113 -0.16 -1.54 -10.30
CA GLU A 113 0.67 -0.75 -9.41
C GLU A 113 0.43 0.75 -9.65
N LYS A 114 0.23 1.51 -8.57
CA LYS A 114 -0.04 2.95 -8.65
C LYS A 114 1.27 3.70 -8.48
N ARG A 115 1.69 4.41 -9.53
CA ARG A 115 2.96 5.15 -9.59
C ARG A 115 2.67 6.66 -9.50
N PRO A 116 2.86 7.28 -8.33
CA PRO A 116 2.65 8.71 -8.16
C PRO A 116 3.79 9.51 -8.80
N GLU A 117 3.43 10.59 -9.47
CA GLU A 117 4.35 11.55 -10.07
C GLU A 117 3.93 12.96 -9.66
N LEU A 118 4.92 13.74 -9.21
CA LEU A 118 4.77 15.16 -8.97
C LEU A 118 4.80 15.90 -10.30
N VAL A 119 3.80 16.74 -10.56
CA VAL A 119 3.71 17.54 -11.77
C VAL A 119 3.85 19.01 -11.38
N LEU A 120 4.83 19.69 -11.97
CA LEU A 120 5.00 21.13 -11.80
C LEU A 120 3.86 21.86 -12.51
N ALA A 121 2.96 22.49 -11.76
CA ALA A 121 1.77 23.17 -12.27
C ALA A 121 2.02 24.65 -12.58
N LYS A 122 2.93 25.31 -11.84
CA LYS A 122 3.29 26.72 -12.00
C LYS A 122 4.81 26.87 -12.10
N ALA A 123 5.29 27.95 -12.71
CA ALA A 123 6.72 28.22 -12.75
C ALA A 123 7.27 28.43 -11.34
N LEU A 124 8.52 28.03 -11.11
CA LEU A 124 9.20 28.26 -9.84
C LEU A 124 10.00 29.55 -9.93
N ASP A 125 10.18 30.20 -8.80
CA ASP A 125 11.02 31.38 -8.62
C ASP A 125 11.76 31.18 -7.30
N ARG A 126 13.09 31.03 -7.39
CA ARG A 126 13.92 30.75 -6.22
C ARG A 126 13.99 31.94 -5.26
N GLU A 127 13.95 33.16 -5.78
CA GLU A 127 13.93 34.39 -5.00
C GLU A 127 12.61 34.57 -4.25
N GLU A 128 11.48 34.11 -4.81
CA GLU A 128 10.19 34.08 -4.12
C GLU A 128 10.12 32.98 -3.07
N ALA A 129 10.50 31.75 -3.44
CA ALA A 129 10.49 30.59 -2.56
C ALA A 129 11.65 29.63 -2.85
N ALA A 130 12.66 29.63 -1.96
CA ALA A 130 13.82 28.74 -2.10
C ALA A 130 13.47 27.25 -1.91
N PHE A 131 12.32 26.94 -1.29
CA PHE A 131 11.83 25.57 -1.16
C PHE A 131 10.31 25.51 -0.96
N HIS A 132 9.74 24.36 -1.31
CA HIS A 132 8.33 24.02 -1.08
C HIS A 132 8.24 22.72 -0.27
N GLU A 133 7.26 22.65 0.63
CA GLU A 133 7.01 21.45 1.44
C GLU A 133 5.67 20.85 1.08
N LEU A 134 5.69 19.56 0.75
CA LEU A 134 4.53 18.80 0.32
C LEU A 134 4.38 17.56 1.19
N VAL A 135 3.15 17.07 1.29
CA VAL A 135 2.85 15.79 1.94
C VAL A 135 2.13 14.90 0.93
N LEU A 136 2.77 13.78 0.60
CA LEU A 136 2.18 12.68 -0.15
C LEU A 136 1.54 11.70 0.84
N ARG A 137 0.25 11.45 0.67
CA ARG A 137 -0.53 10.51 1.46
C ARG A 137 -0.92 9.32 0.60
N ALA A 138 -0.65 8.12 1.08
CA ALA A 138 -1.10 6.86 0.52
C ALA A 138 -2.31 6.34 1.31
N ILE A 139 -3.32 5.82 0.63
CA ILE A 139 -4.60 5.44 1.22
C ILE A 139 -5.00 4.06 0.70
N ASP A 140 -5.30 3.13 1.61
CA ASP A 140 -5.88 1.83 1.26
C ASP A 140 -7.38 1.93 0.95
N GLY A 141 -8.03 0.81 0.67
CA GLY A 141 -9.49 0.74 0.45
C GLY A 141 -10.21 -0.13 1.47
N GLY A 142 -9.59 -0.37 2.63
CA GLY A 142 -10.20 -1.14 3.69
C GLY A 142 -11.22 -0.35 4.51
N GLU A 143 -11.89 -1.02 5.44
CA GLU A 143 -12.88 -0.40 6.35
C GLU A 143 -12.57 -0.77 7.81
N PRO A 144 -12.14 0.18 8.66
CA PRO A 144 -11.82 1.57 8.34
C PRO A 144 -10.59 1.67 7.41
N ALA A 145 -10.55 2.70 6.58
CA ALA A 145 -9.42 2.96 5.71
C ALA A 145 -8.20 3.40 6.54
N ARG A 146 -7.01 2.96 6.16
CA ARG A 146 -5.74 3.35 6.79
C ARG A 146 -4.84 4.02 5.78
N THR A 147 -3.90 4.81 6.30
CA THR A 147 -3.08 5.71 5.48
C THR A 147 -1.65 5.80 5.94
N GLY A 148 -0.73 5.96 4.99
CA GLY A 148 0.66 6.34 5.21
C GLY A 148 0.97 7.71 4.64
N THR A 149 2.02 8.36 5.14
CA THR A 149 2.43 9.69 4.65
C THR A 149 3.94 9.79 4.49
N ALA A 150 4.39 10.50 3.46
CA ALA A 150 5.75 10.94 3.28
C ALA A 150 5.79 12.45 3.01
N ARG A 151 6.78 13.13 3.58
CA ARG A 151 7.09 14.53 3.30
C ARG A 151 8.02 14.63 2.10
N ILE A 152 7.76 15.61 1.25
CA ILE A 152 8.59 15.91 0.09
C ILE A 152 9.00 17.37 0.20
N ARG A 153 10.30 17.62 0.29
CA ARG A 153 10.88 18.95 0.23
C ARG A 153 11.41 19.19 -1.18
N VAL A 154 10.86 20.17 -1.88
CA VAL A 154 11.36 20.60 -3.18
C VAL A 154 12.28 21.79 -2.95
N SER A 155 13.58 21.64 -3.17
CA SER A 155 14.57 22.71 -3.14
C SER A 155 14.69 23.32 -4.55
N VAL A 156 14.51 24.63 -4.67
CA VAL A 156 14.58 25.35 -5.95
C VAL A 156 16.04 25.74 -6.22
N LEU A 157 16.55 25.37 -7.40
CA LEU A 157 17.88 25.75 -7.88
C LEU A 157 17.76 26.91 -8.87
N ASP A 158 18.86 27.65 -9.03
CA ASP A 158 19.09 28.58 -10.15
C ASP A 158 18.93 27.85 -11.51
#